data_AF-A0A813QUV7-F1
#
_entry.id   AF-A0A813QUV7-F1
#
_cell.length_a   1.000
_cell.length_b   1.000
_cell.length_c   1.000
_cell.angle_alpha   90.00
_cell.angle_beta   90.00
_cell.angle_gamma   90.00
#
_symmetry.space_group_name_H-M   'P 1'
#
loop_
_entity.id
_entity.type
_entity.pdbx_description
1 polymer ?
#
loop_
_entity_poly.entity_id
_entity_poly.type
_entity_poly.pdbx_seq_one_letter_code
_entity_poly.pdbx_strand_id
1 'polypeptide(L)'
;MTKTLEPEQKSLILNNKGSEHPLYLSYLCENLRQFGDYSLVTKRLKTYPQTIDELLDVLLNEVSATIANQTLVDAFFKLSIAANVGILESDLVQMLEHYLNMNIDDEKNRIIIDRMTWSTIQRYLKLFLDTAWIDGHQLIIFRHSTLQKKLRKRYFEENTNDLTSIHKFLANFYLKNSTIKDFSIRRVPYHYEQAQMIKELVTFLRSLDSRAVNQLDRQVYLRKHRCTQIIHSQDGPASQRAYACSTCATLFKLGPYTMTKASCMICTNPILNFNQANNHMKREARVCNKHGTPAYPRTIKCIICKNLRVNLTGTAQPFLEPVPMHICFQCAIAGGAATRCCEFNID
;
A
#
# COMPACT_ATOMS: atom_id res chain seq x y z
N MET A 1 25.53 -36.49 -16.93
CA MET A 1 24.71 -37.49 -16.23
C MET A 1 23.37 -36.88 -15.88
N THR A 2 22.29 -37.45 -16.41
CA THR A 2 20.91 -37.05 -16.09
C THR A 2 20.56 -37.59 -14.71
N LYS A 3 20.51 -36.68 -13.73
CA LYS A 3 20.06 -36.91 -12.36
C LYS A 3 18.69 -37.60 -12.36
N THR A 4 18.64 -38.92 -12.15
CA THR A 4 17.41 -39.73 -12.14
C THR A 4 17.23 -40.42 -10.80
N LEU A 5 16.00 -40.47 -10.31
CA LEU A 5 15.66 -41.15 -9.06
C LEU A 5 15.58 -42.67 -9.28
N GLU A 6 16.12 -43.43 -8.33
CA GLU A 6 16.01 -44.88 -8.30
C GLU A 6 14.57 -45.34 -8.05
N PRO A 7 14.18 -46.56 -8.45
CA PRO A 7 12.83 -47.08 -8.22
C PRO A 7 12.41 -47.04 -6.73
N GLU A 8 13.33 -47.37 -5.81
CA GLU A 8 13.07 -47.29 -4.37
C GLU A 8 12.73 -45.85 -3.95
N GLN A 9 13.53 -44.88 -4.39
CA GLN A 9 13.33 -43.45 -4.08
C GLN A 9 11.98 -42.95 -4.61
N LYS A 10 11.59 -43.36 -5.83
CA LYS A 10 10.27 -43.04 -6.38
C LYS A 10 9.14 -43.63 -5.53
N SER A 11 9.29 -44.88 -5.08
CA SER A 11 8.29 -45.51 -4.21
C SER A 11 8.16 -44.79 -2.86
N LEU A 12 9.27 -44.36 -2.25
CA LEU A 12 9.27 -43.60 -1.01
C LEU A 12 8.53 -42.27 -1.16
N ILE A 13 8.69 -41.59 -2.30
CA ILE A 13 7.97 -40.35 -2.58
C ILE A 13 6.48 -40.64 -2.77
N LEU A 14 6.11 -41.58 -3.65
CA LEU A 14 4.71 -41.85 -3.99
C LEU A 14 3.90 -42.42 -2.81
N ASN A 15 4.56 -43.12 -1.88
CA ASN A 15 3.92 -43.65 -0.67
C ASN A 15 3.83 -42.62 0.47
N ASN A 16 4.44 -41.44 0.33
CA ASN A 16 4.29 -40.37 1.31
C ASN A 16 2.92 -39.69 1.10
N LYS A 17 2.12 -39.56 2.16
CA LYS A 17 0.78 -38.95 2.11
C LYS A 17 0.81 -37.52 1.58
N GLY A 18 1.89 -36.78 1.86
CA GLY A 18 2.07 -35.42 1.36
C GLY A 18 2.09 -35.35 -0.16
N SER A 19 2.52 -36.41 -0.84
CA SER A 19 2.63 -36.50 -2.30
C SER A 19 1.28 -36.49 -3.02
N GLU A 20 0.17 -36.69 -2.31
CA GLU A 20 -1.18 -36.46 -2.87
C GLU A 20 -1.39 -34.99 -3.26
N HIS A 21 -0.64 -34.07 -2.66
CA HIS A 21 -0.73 -32.63 -2.95
C HIS A 21 0.36 -32.20 -3.97
N PRO A 22 0.01 -31.68 -5.16
CA PRO A 22 0.99 -31.32 -6.20
C PRO A 22 2.07 -30.34 -5.74
N LEU A 23 1.72 -29.37 -4.89
CA LEU A 23 2.67 -28.41 -4.33
C LEU A 23 3.72 -29.06 -3.42
N TYR A 24 3.37 -30.12 -2.67
CA TYR A 24 4.31 -30.86 -1.85
C TYR A 24 5.37 -31.50 -2.74
N LEU A 25 4.95 -32.18 -3.82
CA LEU A 25 5.85 -32.78 -4.80
C LEU A 25 6.74 -31.73 -5.47
N SER A 26 6.20 -30.56 -5.81
CA SER A 26 6.99 -29.46 -6.39
C SER A 26 8.11 -29.02 -5.45
N TYR A 27 7.80 -28.77 -4.17
CA TYR A 27 8.80 -28.37 -3.18
C TYR A 27 9.83 -29.47 -2.92
N LEU A 28 9.37 -30.71 -2.78
CA LEU A 28 10.22 -31.86 -2.55
C LEU A 28 11.21 -32.07 -3.71
N CYS A 29 10.71 -32.12 -4.94
CA CYS A 29 11.53 -32.31 -6.14
C CYS A 29 12.53 -31.17 -6.34
N GLU A 30 12.13 -29.92 -6.11
CA GLU A 30 13.02 -28.78 -6.23
C GLU A 30 14.09 -28.76 -5.11
N ASN A 31 13.76 -29.18 -3.89
CA ASN A 31 14.77 -29.37 -2.83
C ASN A 31 15.76 -30.50 -3.19
N LEU A 32 15.26 -31.65 -3.67
CA LEU A 32 16.10 -32.76 -4.12
C LEU A 32 17.01 -32.36 -5.30
N ARG A 33 16.54 -31.50 -6.20
CA ARG A 33 17.34 -30.95 -7.30
C ARG A 33 18.52 -30.14 -6.79
N GLN A 34 18.31 -29.37 -5.72
CA GLN A 34 19.34 -28.55 -5.07
C GLN A 34 20.25 -29.38 -4.17
N PHE A 35 19.79 -30.53 -3.68
CA PHE A 35 20.58 -31.47 -2.90
C PHE A 35 21.74 -32.02 -3.76
N GLY A 36 22.97 -31.79 -3.28
CA GLY A 36 24.19 -32.12 -4.02
C GLY A 36 24.62 -33.58 -3.90
N ASP A 37 24.33 -34.21 -2.76
CA ASP A 37 24.84 -35.54 -2.41
C ASP A 37 23.80 -36.63 -2.68
N TYR A 38 23.98 -37.36 -3.78
CA TYR A 38 23.06 -38.44 -4.18
C TYR A 38 23.04 -39.62 -3.20
N SER A 39 24.15 -39.87 -2.50
CA SER A 39 24.27 -41.02 -1.59
C SER A 39 23.35 -40.90 -0.38
N LEU A 40 22.99 -39.66 0.00
CA LEU A 40 22.16 -39.37 1.16
C LEU A 40 20.67 -39.17 0.81
N VAL A 41 20.30 -39.20 -0.47
CA VAL A 41 18.92 -38.93 -0.92
C VAL A 41 17.92 -39.90 -0.28
N THR A 42 18.20 -41.20 -0.29
CA THR A 42 17.30 -42.21 0.29
C THR A 42 17.12 -42.01 1.80
N LYS A 43 18.21 -41.67 2.52
CA LYS A 43 18.15 -41.38 3.96
C LYS A 43 17.30 -40.13 4.23
N ARG A 44 17.46 -39.09 3.42
CA ARG A 44 16.71 -37.84 3.52
C ARG A 44 15.23 -38.00 3.14
N LEU A 45 14.93 -38.84 2.15
CA LEU A 45 13.56 -39.15 1.76
C LEU A 45 12.73 -39.72 2.92
N LYS A 46 13.37 -40.56 3.74
CA LYS A 46 12.74 -41.17 4.93
C LYS A 46 12.46 -40.17 6.06
N THR A 47 13.11 -39.00 6.06
CA THR A 47 12.90 -37.96 7.08
C THR A 47 11.86 -36.91 6.68
N TYR A 48 11.37 -36.92 5.43
CA TYR A 48 10.39 -35.91 5.03
C TYR A 48 9.04 -36.13 5.71
N PRO A 49 8.41 -35.03 6.15
CA PRO A 49 7.12 -35.10 6.82
C PRO A 49 6.00 -35.48 5.85
N GLN A 50 4.84 -35.80 6.39
CA GLN A 50 3.69 -36.30 5.64
C GLN A 50 2.71 -35.18 5.24
N THR A 51 2.99 -33.94 5.63
CA THR A 51 2.16 -32.77 5.32
C THR A 51 2.98 -31.65 4.67
N ILE A 52 2.30 -30.81 3.87
CA ILE A 52 2.94 -29.66 3.23
C ILE A 52 3.38 -28.60 4.23
N ASP A 53 2.61 -28.40 5.29
CA ASP A 53 2.96 -27.44 6.32
C ASP A 53 4.26 -27.89 6.97
N GLU A 54 4.35 -29.09 7.53
CA GLU A 54 5.60 -29.58 8.14
C GLU A 54 6.77 -29.55 7.13
N LEU A 55 6.54 -29.88 5.85
CA LEU A 55 7.58 -29.81 4.82
C LEU A 55 8.14 -28.39 4.70
N LEU A 56 7.27 -27.39 4.67
CA LEU A 56 7.70 -25.99 4.62
C LEU A 56 8.48 -25.58 5.88
N ASP A 57 8.20 -26.14 7.07
CA ASP A 57 9.02 -25.85 8.26
C ASP A 57 10.44 -26.39 8.09
N VAL A 58 10.55 -27.66 7.66
CA VAL A 58 11.84 -28.29 7.41
C VAL A 58 12.63 -27.46 6.39
N LEU A 59 12.03 -27.14 5.25
CA LEU A 59 12.71 -26.39 4.19
C LEU A 59 13.12 -24.97 4.61
N LEU A 60 12.27 -24.26 5.36
CA LEU A 60 12.60 -22.92 5.85
C LEU A 60 13.72 -22.95 6.90
N ASN A 61 13.72 -23.95 7.78
CA ASN A 61 14.76 -24.13 8.78
C ASN A 61 16.10 -24.52 8.15
N GLU A 62 16.08 -25.35 7.09
CA GLU A 62 17.28 -25.68 6.33
C GLU A 62 17.88 -24.48 5.62
N VAL A 63 17.05 -23.66 4.97
CA VAL A 63 17.51 -22.42 4.35
C VAL A 63 18.11 -21.48 5.39
N SER A 64 17.47 -21.37 6.55
CA SER A 64 17.97 -20.56 7.67
C SER A 64 19.31 -21.09 8.21
N ALA A 65 19.48 -22.40 8.31
CA ALA A 65 20.72 -23.02 8.78
C ALA A 65 21.87 -22.93 7.76
N THR A 66 21.54 -22.83 6.46
CA THR A 66 22.53 -22.79 5.38
C THR A 66 23.04 -21.37 5.10
N ILE A 67 22.20 -20.36 5.33
CA ILE A 67 22.54 -18.96 5.05
C ILE A 67 23.18 -18.32 6.29
N ALA A 68 24.43 -17.87 6.17
CA ALA A 68 25.16 -17.25 7.28
C ALA A 68 24.53 -15.94 7.80
N ASN A 69 23.75 -15.23 6.98
CA ASN A 69 23.12 -13.96 7.34
C ASN A 69 21.60 -14.13 7.50
N GLN A 70 21.18 -14.70 8.63
CA GLN A 70 19.76 -14.91 8.93
C GLN A 70 18.97 -13.60 8.99
N THR A 71 19.57 -12.53 9.52
CA THR A 71 18.93 -11.20 9.63
C THR A 71 18.49 -10.69 8.26
N LEU A 72 19.30 -10.90 7.23
CA LEU A 72 18.96 -10.51 5.86
C LEU A 72 17.81 -11.34 5.27
N VAL A 73 17.79 -12.65 5.55
CA VAL A 73 16.69 -13.55 5.13
C VAL A 73 15.37 -13.16 5.81
N ASP A 74 15.42 -12.90 7.12
CA ASP A 74 14.25 -12.47 7.88
C ASP A 74 13.73 -11.12 7.38
N ALA A 75 14.63 -10.15 7.13
CA ALA A 75 14.27 -8.87 6.54
C ALA A 75 13.59 -9.05 5.16
N PHE A 76 14.14 -9.90 4.30
CA PHE A 76 13.56 -10.21 3.00
C PHE A 76 12.13 -10.78 3.14
N PHE A 77 11.92 -11.77 4.01
CA PHE A 77 10.60 -12.36 4.18
C PHE A 77 9.61 -11.36 4.78
N LYS A 78 10.00 -10.62 5.81
CA LYS A 78 9.16 -9.58 6.43
C LYS A 78 8.70 -8.54 5.42
N LEU A 79 9.63 -7.98 4.63
CA LEU A 79 9.32 -7.01 3.58
C LEU A 79 8.42 -7.63 2.50
N SER A 80 8.73 -8.84 2.03
CA SER A 80 7.97 -9.51 0.97
C SER A 80 6.53 -9.82 1.38
N ILE A 81 6.30 -10.21 2.64
CA ILE A 81 4.96 -10.43 3.19
C ILE A 81 4.18 -9.11 3.24
N ALA A 82 4.80 -8.06 3.78
CA ALA A 82 4.16 -6.76 3.91
C ALA A 82 3.88 -6.10 2.55
N ALA A 83 4.72 -6.33 1.54
CA ALA A 83 4.56 -5.80 0.19
C ALA A 83 3.25 -6.27 -0.48
N ASN A 84 2.71 -7.43 -0.10
CA ASN A 84 1.46 -8.05 -0.60
C ASN A 84 1.50 -8.51 -2.07
N VAL A 85 1.94 -7.66 -3.01
CA VAL A 85 1.98 -7.95 -4.46
C VAL A 85 3.38 -8.38 -4.93
N GLY A 86 4.39 -8.36 -4.04
CA GLY A 86 5.80 -8.65 -4.37
C GLY A 86 6.67 -7.39 -4.46
N ILE A 87 7.97 -7.57 -4.66
CA ILE A 87 8.98 -6.50 -4.65
C ILE A 87 9.72 -6.49 -5.99
N LEU A 88 9.94 -5.31 -6.56
CA LEU A 88 10.75 -5.18 -7.77
C LEU A 88 12.19 -5.59 -7.47
N GLU A 89 12.77 -6.45 -8.29
CA GLU A 89 14.16 -6.88 -8.13
C GLU A 89 15.12 -5.68 -8.16
N SER A 90 14.84 -4.67 -8.99
CA SER A 90 15.63 -3.43 -9.07
C SER A 90 15.63 -2.61 -7.78
N ASP A 91 14.57 -2.72 -6.97
CA ASP A 91 14.44 -1.99 -5.70
C ASP A 91 14.87 -2.83 -4.50
N LEU A 92 14.93 -4.15 -4.65
CA LEU A 92 14.98 -5.07 -3.52
C LEU A 92 16.25 -4.91 -2.66
N VAL A 93 17.42 -4.88 -3.28
CA VAL A 93 18.70 -4.76 -2.54
C VAL A 93 18.75 -3.43 -1.80
N GLN A 94 18.42 -2.33 -2.48
CA GLN A 94 18.38 -1.00 -1.86
C GLN A 94 17.35 -0.94 -0.73
N MET A 95 16.19 -1.58 -0.91
CA MET A 95 15.14 -1.66 0.11
C MET A 95 15.62 -2.43 1.35
N LEU A 96 16.31 -3.54 1.17
CA LEU A 96 16.88 -4.33 2.26
C LEU A 96 17.94 -3.53 3.02
N GLU A 97 18.86 -2.87 2.32
CA GLU A 97 19.86 -2.00 2.95
C GLU A 97 19.20 -0.87 3.74
N HIS A 98 18.19 -0.19 3.19
CA HIS A 98 17.48 0.88 3.90
C HIS A 98 16.76 0.35 5.15
N TYR A 99 16.12 -0.82 5.04
CA TYR A 99 15.40 -1.43 6.16
C TYR A 99 16.33 -1.86 7.29
N LEU A 100 17.44 -2.52 6.95
CA LEU A 100 18.42 -3.00 7.93
C LEU A 100 19.19 -1.87 8.61
N ASN A 101 19.35 -0.72 7.94
CA ASN A 101 20.07 0.43 8.46
C ASN A 101 19.16 1.49 9.12
N MET A 102 17.86 1.25 9.30
CA MET A 102 16.92 2.25 9.84
C MET A 102 17.31 2.82 11.21
N ASN A 103 18.02 2.02 12.02
CA ASN A 103 18.44 2.38 13.38
C ASN A 103 19.97 2.51 13.51
N ILE A 104 20.68 2.66 12.39
CA ILE A 104 22.15 2.77 12.36
C ILE A 104 22.54 4.16 11.88
N ASP A 105 22.92 5.02 12.83
CA ASP A 105 23.34 6.40 12.53
C ASP A 105 24.79 6.47 12.02
N ASP A 106 25.66 5.55 12.46
CA ASP A 106 27.07 5.52 12.05
C ASP A 106 27.23 4.90 10.65
N GLU A 107 27.69 5.70 9.70
CA GLU A 107 27.91 5.27 8.33
C GLU A 107 28.89 4.10 8.23
N LYS A 108 29.85 3.98 9.15
CA LYS A 108 30.83 2.89 9.15
C LYS A 108 30.23 1.54 9.51
N ASN A 109 29.10 1.55 10.22
CA ASN A 109 28.40 0.33 10.67
C ASN A 109 27.21 -0.01 9.77
N ARG A 110 27.01 0.71 8.65
CA ARG A 110 25.94 0.40 7.71
C ARG A 110 26.17 -0.95 7.06
N ILE A 111 25.11 -1.74 7.03
CA ILE A 111 25.04 -3.01 6.32
C ILE A 111 24.94 -2.68 4.83
N ILE A 112 25.95 -3.09 4.07
CA ILE A 112 25.98 -3.04 2.61
C ILE A 112 25.82 -4.47 2.11
N ILE A 113 24.90 -4.68 1.17
CA ILE A 113 24.62 -6.01 0.62
C ILE A 113 25.28 -6.10 -0.74
N ASP A 114 26.41 -6.80 -0.79
CA ASP A 114 27.07 -7.05 -2.06
C ASP A 114 26.25 -8.02 -2.94
N ARG A 115 26.48 -7.94 -4.25
CA ARG A 115 25.74 -8.75 -5.24
C ARG A 115 25.95 -10.25 -5.06
N MET A 116 27.12 -10.70 -4.59
CA MET A 116 27.41 -12.12 -4.40
C MET A 116 26.65 -12.67 -3.20
N THR A 117 26.59 -11.91 -2.10
CA THR A 117 25.78 -12.24 -0.93
C THR A 117 24.31 -12.36 -1.31
N TRP A 118 23.75 -11.36 -2.01
CA TRP A 118 22.35 -11.42 -2.45
C TRP A 118 22.08 -12.59 -3.40
N SER A 119 22.95 -12.80 -4.41
CA SER A 119 22.79 -13.90 -5.37
C SER A 119 22.80 -15.28 -4.70
N THR A 120 23.64 -15.44 -3.67
CA THR A 120 23.70 -16.67 -2.87
C THR A 120 22.38 -16.91 -2.15
N ILE A 121 21.85 -15.88 -1.49
CA ILE A 121 20.56 -15.94 -0.78
C ILE A 121 19.42 -16.22 -1.77
N GLN A 122 19.34 -15.47 -2.87
CA GLN A 122 18.32 -15.63 -3.90
C GLN A 122 18.30 -17.06 -4.47
N ARG A 123 19.48 -17.70 -4.64
CA ARG A 123 19.57 -19.09 -5.09
C ARG A 123 18.89 -20.06 -4.13
N TYR A 124 19.09 -19.91 -2.82
CA TYR A 124 18.42 -20.75 -1.81
C TYR A 124 16.92 -20.43 -1.71
N LEU A 125 16.56 -19.16 -1.84
CA LEU A 125 15.17 -18.72 -1.80
C LEU A 125 14.38 -19.03 -3.08
N LYS A 126 15.05 -19.38 -4.19
CA LYS A 126 14.41 -19.69 -5.48
C LYS A 126 13.36 -20.81 -5.38
N LEU A 127 13.49 -21.69 -4.39
CA LEU A 127 12.48 -22.71 -4.09
C LEU A 127 11.11 -22.10 -3.74
N PHE A 128 11.12 -20.94 -3.09
CA PHE A 128 9.96 -20.27 -2.50
C PHE A 128 9.40 -19.13 -3.34
N LEU A 129 10.19 -18.65 -4.28
CA LEU A 129 9.93 -17.44 -5.04
C LEU A 129 9.55 -17.76 -6.49
N ASP A 130 8.77 -16.86 -7.06
CA ASP A 130 8.46 -16.81 -8.47
C ASP A 130 8.70 -15.39 -9.01
N THR A 131 8.81 -15.26 -10.33
CA THR A 131 9.04 -13.98 -10.98
C THR A 131 7.90 -13.64 -11.93
N ALA A 132 7.38 -12.43 -11.80
CA ALA A 132 6.48 -11.81 -12.75
C ALA A 132 7.19 -10.64 -13.46
N TRP A 133 6.62 -10.14 -14.54
CA TRP A 133 7.18 -9.02 -15.30
C TRP A 133 6.19 -7.86 -15.33
N ILE A 134 6.68 -6.65 -14.99
CA ILE A 134 5.92 -5.41 -15.03
C ILE A 134 6.80 -4.33 -15.65
N ASP A 135 6.33 -3.73 -16.74
CA ASP A 135 7.01 -2.64 -17.46
C ASP A 135 8.49 -2.95 -17.79
N GLY A 136 8.82 -4.22 -18.06
CA GLY A 136 10.19 -4.67 -18.36
C GLY A 136 11.06 -4.98 -17.12
N HIS A 137 10.50 -4.88 -15.92
CA HIS A 137 11.20 -5.19 -14.67
C HIS A 137 10.68 -6.48 -14.04
N GLN A 138 11.57 -7.22 -13.40
CA GLN A 138 11.22 -8.42 -12.66
C GLN A 138 10.61 -8.07 -11.31
N LEU A 139 9.46 -8.67 -11.03
CA LEU A 139 8.76 -8.60 -9.76
C LEU A 139 8.89 -9.94 -9.05
N ILE A 140 9.49 -9.93 -7.87
CA ILE A 140 9.69 -11.10 -7.03
C ILE A 140 8.45 -11.30 -6.14
N ILE A 141 7.81 -12.46 -6.27
CA ILE A 141 6.61 -12.84 -5.52
C ILE A 141 6.81 -14.19 -4.84
N PHE A 142 5.97 -14.50 -3.85
CA PHE A 142 5.90 -15.86 -3.33
C PHE A 142 5.23 -16.78 -4.34
N ARG A 143 5.82 -17.96 -4.57
CA ARG A 143 5.27 -18.96 -5.48
C ARG A 143 3.89 -19.45 -5.04
N HIS A 144 3.61 -19.47 -3.73
CA HIS A 144 2.33 -19.93 -3.22
C HIS A 144 1.88 -19.18 -1.96
N SER A 145 0.57 -18.98 -1.84
CA SER A 145 -0.04 -18.26 -0.70
C SER A 145 0.10 -19.01 0.64
N THR A 146 0.18 -20.34 0.62
CA THR A 146 0.44 -21.15 1.84
C THR A 146 1.74 -20.75 2.52
N LEU A 147 2.81 -20.55 1.74
CA LEU A 147 4.08 -20.07 2.28
C LEU A 147 3.92 -18.69 2.90
N GLN A 148 3.25 -17.76 2.21
CA GLN A 148 3.02 -16.40 2.73
C GLN A 148 2.23 -16.44 4.05
N LYS A 149 1.17 -17.26 4.15
CA LYS A 149 0.40 -17.45 5.39
C LYS A 149 1.29 -17.97 6.51
N LYS A 150 2.13 -18.95 6.19
CA LYS A 150 3.04 -19.57 7.15
C LYS A 150 4.12 -18.60 7.66
N LEU A 151 4.78 -17.88 6.77
CA LEU A 151 5.77 -16.87 7.15
C LEU A 151 5.10 -15.72 7.90
N ARG A 152 3.88 -15.32 7.52
CA ARG A 152 3.13 -14.30 8.25
C ARG A 152 2.86 -14.73 9.69
N LYS A 153 2.49 -16.00 9.90
CA LYS A 153 2.36 -16.58 11.23
C LYS A 153 3.70 -16.51 11.99
N ARG A 154 4.77 -17.01 11.38
CA ARG A 154 6.12 -17.06 11.97
C ARG A 154 6.68 -15.69 12.38
N TYR A 155 6.45 -14.63 11.62
CA TYR A 155 7.04 -13.31 11.87
C TYR A 155 6.12 -12.30 12.55
N PHE A 156 4.79 -12.44 12.45
CA PHE A 156 3.86 -11.38 12.83
C PHE A 156 2.69 -11.83 13.72
N GLU A 157 2.55 -13.12 14.07
CA GLU A 157 1.47 -13.57 14.96
C GLU A 157 1.59 -12.95 16.36
N GLU A 158 2.81 -12.83 16.89
CA GLU A 158 3.07 -12.28 18.22
C GLU A 158 3.41 -10.78 18.24
N ASN A 159 3.75 -10.20 17.07
CA ASN A 159 4.26 -8.82 16.99
C ASN A 159 3.61 -8.03 15.85
N THR A 160 2.34 -7.67 16.03
CA THR A 160 1.59 -6.86 15.04
C THR A 160 2.18 -5.46 14.85
N ASN A 161 2.84 -4.90 15.86
CA ASN A 161 3.48 -3.59 15.80
C ASN A 161 4.64 -3.56 14.79
N ASP A 162 5.38 -4.67 14.67
CA ASP A 162 6.45 -4.80 13.66
C ASP A 162 5.87 -4.66 12.24
N LEU A 163 4.73 -5.31 11.95
CA LEU A 163 4.08 -5.23 10.64
C LEU A 163 3.63 -3.81 10.30
N THR A 164 3.05 -3.08 11.25
CA THR A 164 2.67 -1.66 11.10
C THR A 164 3.91 -0.80 10.79
N SER A 165 5.02 -1.03 11.48
CA SER A 165 6.29 -0.32 11.26
C SER A 165 6.87 -0.57 9.87
N ILE A 166 6.78 -1.82 9.39
CA ILE A 166 7.23 -2.21 8.05
C ILE A 166 6.36 -1.56 6.98
N HIS A 167 5.04 -1.48 7.18
CA HIS A 167 4.17 -0.77 6.25
C HIS A 167 4.49 0.72 6.17
N LYS A 168 4.80 1.36 7.30
CA LYS A 168 5.30 2.74 7.32
C LYS A 168 6.62 2.87 6.55
N PHE A 169 7.56 1.94 6.74
CA PHE A 169 8.81 1.91 5.99
C PHE A 169 8.56 1.79 4.48
N LEU A 170 7.75 0.82 4.04
CA LEU A 170 7.45 0.58 2.63
C LEU A 170 6.77 1.79 1.96
N ALA A 171 5.82 2.43 2.63
CA ALA A 171 5.18 3.64 2.11
C ALA A 171 6.20 4.75 1.84
N ASN A 172 7.11 4.99 2.79
CA ASN A 172 8.16 5.99 2.67
C ASN A 172 9.19 5.64 1.59
N PHE A 173 9.59 4.36 1.52
CA PHE A 173 10.51 3.86 0.51
C PHE A 173 9.94 4.04 -0.90
N TYR A 174 8.69 3.62 -1.13
CA TYR A 174 8.04 3.74 -2.44
C TYR A 174 7.86 5.19 -2.88
N LEU A 175 7.63 6.11 -1.94
CA LEU A 175 7.53 7.53 -2.28
C LEU A 175 8.89 8.11 -2.72
N LYS A 176 9.98 7.76 -2.02
CA LYS A 176 11.28 8.41 -2.18
C LYS A 176 12.24 7.68 -3.12
N ASN A 177 12.39 6.37 -2.97
CA ASN A 177 13.54 5.63 -3.52
C ASN A 177 13.21 4.66 -4.66
N SER A 178 11.92 4.37 -4.92
CA SER A 178 11.56 3.39 -5.95
C SER A 178 12.06 3.71 -7.36
N THR A 179 12.52 2.69 -8.08
CA THR A 179 12.93 2.76 -9.48
C THR A 179 11.74 3.10 -10.38
N ILE A 180 10.65 2.33 -10.30
CA ILE A 180 9.43 2.57 -11.09
C ILE A 180 8.44 3.35 -10.23
N LYS A 181 8.42 4.67 -10.40
CA LYS A 181 7.59 5.57 -9.60
C LYS A 181 6.11 5.25 -9.73
N ASP A 182 5.57 5.10 -10.94
CA ASP A 182 4.14 4.88 -11.14
C ASP A 182 3.63 3.58 -10.52
N PHE A 183 4.38 2.49 -10.68
CA PHE A 183 4.07 1.20 -10.05
C PHE A 183 4.07 1.30 -8.52
N SER A 184 5.08 1.94 -7.95
CA SER A 184 5.29 2.03 -6.51
C SER A 184 4.31 2.98 -5.83
N ILE A 185 4.03 4.13 -6.45
CA ILE A 185 3.09 5.16 -5.98
C ILE A 185 1.67 4.59 -5.82
N ARG A 186 1.24 3.67 -6.69
CA ARG A 186 -0.07 3.00 -6.59
C ARG A 186 -0.25 2.20 -5.29
N ARG A 187 0.85 1.82 -4.64
CA ARG A 187 0.87 0.95 -3.45
C ARG A 187 0.99 1.73 -2.15
N VAL A 188 1.43 2.99 -2.22
CA VAL A 188 1.55 3.88 -1.06
C VAL A 188 0.25 3.99 -0.26
N PRO A 189 -0.96 4.14 -0.87
CA PRO A 189 -2.20 4.21 -0.11
C PRO A 189 -2.48 2.98 0.75
N TYR A 190 -2.26 1.79 0.19
CA TYR A 190 -2.42 0.53 0.91
C TYR A 190 -1.51 0.51 2.15
N HIS A 191 -0.23 0.86 1.98
CA HIS A 191 0.72 0.84 3.08
C HIS A 191 0.43 1.90 4.16
N TYR A 192 0.01 3.11 3.80
CA TYR A 192 -0.41 4.09 4.82
C TYR A 192 -1.67 3.64 5.56
N GLU A 193 -2.64 3.01 4.88
CA GLU A 193 -3.84 2.45 5.54
C GLU A 193 -3.45 1.34 6.53
N GLN A 194 -2.60 0.39 6.13
CA GLN A 194 -2.12 -0.68 7.01
C GLN A 194 -1.25 -0.16 8.17
N ALA A 195 -0.52 0.94 7.94
CA ALA A 195 0.28 1.62 8.96
C ALA A 195 -0.55 2.54 9.89
N GLN A 196 -1.87 2.64 9.67
CA GLN A 196 -2.77 3.56 10.39
C GLN A 196 -2.37 5.05 10.29
N MET A 197 -1.64 5.42 9.23
CA MET A 197 -1.16 6.79 8.98
C MET A 197 -2.20 7.56 8.15
N ILE A 198 -3.37 7.79 8.73
CA ILE A 198 -4.54 8.32 8.00
C ILE A 198 -4.31 9.76 7.52
N LYS A 199 -3.62 10.57 8.32
CA LYS A 199 -3.29 11.95 7.98
C LYS A 199 -2.38 12.01 6.75
N GLU A 200 -1.34 11.18 6.73
CA GLU A 200 -0.39 11.06 5.63
C GLU A 200 -1.05 10.47 4.39
N LEU A 201 -1.93 9.46 4.56
CA LEU A 201 -2.74 8.90 3.47
C LEU A 201 -3.58 9.98 2.77
N VAL A 202 -4.37 10.75 3.53
CA VAL A 202 -5.23 11.80 2.97
C VAL A 202 -4.40 12.90 2.33
N THR A 203 -3.28 13.29 2.97
CA THR A 203 -2.36 14.30 2.44
C THR A 203 -1.74 13.85 1.12
N PHE A 204 -1.23 12.62 1.05
CA PHE A 204 -0.67 12.02 -0.16
C PHE A 204 -1.70 11.92 -1.28
N LEU A 205 -2.89 11.38 -1.00
CA LEU A 205 -3.98 11.28 -1.98
C LEU A 205 -4.54 12.63 -2.44
N ARG A 206 -4.13 13.75 -1.84
CA ARG A 206 -4.44 15.11 -2.27
C ARG A 206 -3.19 15.86 -2.77
N SER A 207 -2.03 15.21 -2.87
CA SER A 207 -0.81 15.76 -3.45
C SER A 207 -0.68 15.41 -4.92
N LEU A 208 0.25 16.11 -5.59
CA LEU A 208 0.64 15.83 -6.97
C LEU A 208 1.35 14.48 -7.14
N ASP A 209 1.90 13.91 -6.07
CA ASP A 209 2.66 12.65 -6.12
C ASP A 209 1.74 11.45 -6.29
N SER A 210 0.48 11.57 -5.89
CA SER A 210 -0.52 10.51 -6.06
C SER A 210 -1.02 10.35 -7.50
N ARG A 211 -0.41 11.01 -8.50
CA ARG A 211 -0.85 10.99 -9.91
C ARG A 211 -1.07 9.60 -10.49
N ALA A 212 -0.24 8.63 -10.12
CA ALA A 212 -0.35 7.26 -10.62
C ALA A 212 -1.46 6.44 -9.94
N VAL A 213 -2.03 6.91 -8.82
CA VAL A 213 -3.11 6.21 -8.09
C VAL A 213 -4.41 6.30 -8.88
N ASN A 214 -5.03 5.15 -9.16
CA ASN A 214 -6.31 5.07 -9.85
C ASN A 214 -7.38 5.90 -9.13
N GLN A 215 -8.20 6.58 -9.92
CA GLN A 215 -9.28 7.42 -9.45
C GLN A 215 -10.28 6.70 -8.52
N LEU A 216 -10.66 5.46 -8.86
CA LEU A 216 -11.59 4.66 -8.08
C LEU A 216 -10.98 4.29 -6.72
N ASP A 217 -9.72 3.83 -6.71
CA ASP A 217 -9.01 3.48 -5.47
C ASP A 217 -8.90 4.70 -4.56
N ARG A 218 -8.50 5.85 -5.11
CA ARG A 218 -8.44 7.12 -4.38
C ARG A 218 -9.77 7.44 -3.72
N GLN A 219 -10.88 7.28 -4.42
CA GLN A 219 -12.21 7.51 -3.85
C GLN A 219 -12.54 6.52 -2.74
N VAL A 220 -12.19 5.24 -2.90
CA VAL A 220 -12.39 4.21 -1.89
C VAL A 220 -11.65 4.58 -0.60
N TYR A 221 -10.35 4.87 -0.68
CA TYR A 221 -9.56 5.27 0.50
C TYR A 221 -10.10 6.53 1.16
N LEU A 222 -10.30 7.61 0.38
CA LEU A 222 -10.76 8.88 0.94
C LEU A 222 -12.17 8.77 1.54
N ARG A 223 -13.08 7.99 0.94
CA ARG A 223 -14.43 7.82 1.46
C ARG A 223 -14.45 7.14 2.83
N LYS A 224 -13.56 6.18 3.10
CA LYS A 224 -13.47 5.48 4.39
C LYS A 224 -13.15 6.44 5.55
N HIS A 225 -12.33 7.47 5.28
CA HIS A 225 -11.82 8.39 6.31
C HIS A 225 -12.55 9.74 6.35
N ARG A 226 -13.66 9.88 5.60
CA ARG A 226 -14.53 11.06 5.70
C ARG A 226 -15.29 11.05 7.02
N CYS A 227 -15.59 12.25 7.49
CA CYS A 227 -16.53 12.44 8.57
C CYS A 227 -17.88 11.79 8.23
N THR A 228 -18.39 10.99 9.17
CA THR A 228 -19.62 10.18 9.02
C THR A 228 -20.89 10.98 9.23
N GLN A 229 -20.80 12.23 9.68
CA GLN A 229 -21.94 13.11 9.91
C GLN A 229 -22.72 13.35 8.61
N ILE A 230 -24.03 13.13 8.68
CA ILE A 230 -24.96 13.34 7.58
C ILE A 230 -25.33 14.83 7.54
N ILE A 231 -25.37 15.39 6.34
CA ILE A 231 -25.60 16.81 6.09
C ILE A 231 -26.78 16.98 5.15
N HIS A 232 -27.66 17.92 5.51
CA HIS A 232 -28.80 18.35 4.71
C HIS A 232 -28.39 19.24 3.53
N SER A 233 -29.23 19.28 2.50
CA SER A 233 -29.04 20.15 1.33
C SER A 233 -29.29 21.63 1.61
N GLN A 234 -29.86 21.98 2.76
CA GLN A 234 -30.14 23.37 3.16
C GLN A 234 -29.08 23.89 4.13
N ASP A 235 -28.79 25.19 4.05
CA ASP A 235 -27.87 25.87 4.96
C ASP A 235 -28.47 25.95 6.36
N GLY A 236 -27.67 25.69 7.39
CA GLY A 236 -28.11 25.76 8.78
C GLY A 236 -27.01 25.44 9.78
N PRO A 237 -27.34 25.40 11.08
CA PRO A 237 -26.35 25.14 12.14
C PRO A 237 -25.60 23.81 11.95
N ALA A 238 -26.29 22.79 11.46
CA ALA A 238 -25.74 21.45 11.22
C ALA A 238 -25.07 21.28 9.84
N SER A 239 -25.19 22.26 8.95
CA SER A 239 -24.91 22.10 7.52
C SER A 239 -24.44 23.41 6.90
N GLN A 240 -23.16 23.46 6.52
CA GLN A 240 -22.56 24.66 5.95
C GLN A 240 -21.93 24.34 4.60
N ARG A 241 -22.09 25.23 3.61
CA ARG A 241 -21.35 25.10 2.35
C ARG A 241 -19.86 25.28 2.59
N ALA A 242 -19.05 24.50 1.88
CA ALA A 242 -17.61 24.60 1.93
C ALA A 242 -17.13 25.65 0.92
N TYR A 243 -16.30 26.57 1.38
CA TYR A 243 -15.74 27.64 0.55
C TYR A 243 -14.21 27.61 0.56
N ALA A 244 -13.60 28.01 -0.54
CA ALA A 244 -12.19 28.35 -0.60
C ALA A 244 -12.03 29.87 -0.77
N CYS A 245 -10.93 30.44 -0.28
CA CYS A 245 -10.57 31.80 -0.67
C CYS A 245 -10.17 31.83 -2.14
N SER A 246 -10.28 33.00 -2.78
CA SER A 246 -9.90 33.22 -4.18
C SER A 246 -8.50 32.69 -4.49
N THR A 247 -7.51 32.98 -3.64
CA THR A 247 -6.12 32.48 -3.76
C THR A 247 -6.04 30.95 -3.75
N CYS A 248 -6.71 30.27 -2.81
CA CYS A 248 -6.69 28.81 -2.79
C CYS A 248 -7.48 28.21 -3.96
N ALA A 249 -8.56 28.85 -4.39
CA ALA A 249 -9.36 28.38 -5.51
C ALA A 249 -8.61 28.46 -6.85
N THR A 250 -7.69 29.43 -7.00
CA THR A 250 -6.93 29.68 -8.24
C THR A 250 -5.52 29.09 -8.21
N LEU A 251 -4.77 29.29 -7.13
CA LEU A 251 -3.35 28.92 -7.04
C LEU A 251 -3.11 27.55 -6.43
N PHE A 252 -4.02 27.07 -5.57
CA PHE A 252 -3.82 25.77 -4.94
C PHE A 252 -4.16 24.65 -5.93
N LYS A 253 -3.31 23.63 -5.96
CA LYS A 253 -3.59 22.37 -6.68
C LYS A 253 -4.03 21.33 -5.66
N LEU A 254 -5.34 21.09 -5.59
CA LEU A 254 -5.86 19.94 -4.87
C LEU A 254 -5.67 18.71 -5.77
N GLY A 255 -4.73 17.84 -5.38
CA GLY A 255 -4.50 16.57 -6.04
C GLY A 255 -3.69 16.66 -7.34
N PRO A 256 -3.73 15.59 -8.16
CA PRO A 256 -2.96 15.47 -9.40
C PRO A 256 -3.40 16.42 -10.52
N TYR A 257 -4.55 17.09 -10.38
CA TYR A 257 -5.15 17.92 -11.42
C TYR A 257 -5.05 19.41 -11.12
N THR A 258 -5.16 20.24 -12.17
CA THR A 258 -4.58 21.58 -12.21
C THR A 258 -5.41 22.70 -11.56
N MET A 259 -6.70 22.51 -11.25
CA MET A 259 -7.54 23.61 -10.73
C MET A 259 -8.51 23.20 -9.61
N THR A 260 -8.31 23.79 -8.42
CA THR A 260 -9.12 23.54 -7.20
C THR A 260 -10.61 23.82 -7.38
N LYS A 261 -11.01 24.93 -8.02
CA LYS A 261 -12.44 25.25 -8.24
C LYS A 261 -13.17 24.27 -9.18
N ALA A 262 -12.40 23.59 -10.03
CA ALA A 262 -12.87 22.64 -11.02
C ALA A 262 -12.74 21.19 -10.59
N SER A 263 -12.26 20.95 -9.38
CA SER A 263 -12.04 19.63 -8.84
C SER A 263 -13.01 19.32 -7.72
N CYS A 264 -13.33 18.03 -7.59
CA CYS A 264 -14.02 17.52 -6.42
C CYS A 264 -13.18 17.82 -5.15
N MET A 265 -13.78 18.46 -4.16
CA MET A 265 -13.11 18.80 -2.90
C MET A 265 -12.50 17.58 -2.19
N ILE A 266 -13.11 16.41 -2.36
CA ILE A 266 -12.70 15.15 -1.72
C ILE A 266 -11.65 14.45 -2.57
N CYS A 267 -12.05 13.90 -3.71
CA CYS A 267 -11.19 13.02 -4.50
C CYS A 267 -10.37 13.76 -5.56
N THR A 268 -10.46 15.08 -5.63
CA THR A 268 -9.66 15.95 -6.52
C THR A 268 -9.89 15.78 -8.02
N ASN A 269 -10.78 14.88 -8.43
CA ASN A 269 -11.09 14.66 -9.85
C ASN A 269 -11.71 15.90 -10.48
N PRO A 270 -11.38 16.19 -11.75
CA PRO A 270 -12.05 17.26 -12.48
C PRO A 270 -13.54 16.96 -12.59
N ILE A 271 -14.36 17.97 -12.30
CA ILE A 271 -15.79 17.95 -12.55
C ILE A 271 -15.97 18.48 -13.97
N LEU A 272 -15.97 17.56 -14.93
CA LEU A 272 -16.25 17.84 -16.34
C LEU A 272 -17.70 18.37 -16.43
N ASN A 273 -17.91 19.44 -17.21
CA ASN A 273 -19.14 20.27 -17.33
C ASN A 273 -19.12 21.57 -16.50
N PHE A 274 -18.16 22.46 -16.80
CA PHE A 274 -18.28 23.85 -16.40
C PHE A 274 -19.39 24.61 -17.15
N ASN A 275 -19.76 24.15 -18.36
CA ASN A 275 -20.81 24.77 -19.16
C ASN A 275 -22.18 24.60 -18.51
N GLN A 276 -22.83 25.74 -18.27
CA GLN A 276 -23.88 26.00 -17.30
C GLN A 276 -25.24 25.32 -17.55
N ALA A 277 -25.40 24.55 -18.64
CA ALA A 277 -26.72 24.08 -19.07
C ALA A 277 -27.27 22.88 -18.27
N ASN A 278 -26.41 22.06 -17.64
CA ASN A 278 -26.84 20.87 -16.88
C ASN A 278 -26.37 20.95 -15.42
N ASN A 279 -27.02 21.82 -14.63
CA ASN A 279 -26.73 22.05 -13.20
C ASN A 279 -26.92 20.83 -12.29
N HIS A 280 -27.61 19.78 -12.74
CA HIS A 280 -27.93 18.61 -11.90
C HIS A 280 -26.72 17.76 -11.46
N MET A 281 -25.55 17.92 -12.10
CA MET A 281 -24.33 17.21 -11.72
C MET A 281 -23.41 17.99 -10.78
N LYS A 282 -23.62 19.30 -10.62
CA LYS A 282 -22.84 20.13 -9.69
C LYS A 282 -23.49 20.09 -8.32
N ARG A 283 -22.90 19.34 -7.39
CA ARG A 283 -23.31 19.37 -5.98
C ARG A 283 -22.31 20.21 -5.20
N GLU A 284 -22.81 21.21 -4.49
CA GLU A 284 -22.01 22.00 -3.56
C GLU A 284 -21.42 21.08 -2.48
N ALA A 285 -20.14 21.26 -2.19
CA ALA A 285 -19.49 20.60 -1.07
C ALA A 285 -20.03 21.19 0.23
N ARG A 286 -20.32 20.34 1.22
CA ARG A 286 -20.86 20.75 2.51
C ARG A 286 -20.10 20.12 3.67
N VAL A 287 -20.02 20.84 4.78
CA VAL A 287 -19.35 20.44 6.02
C VAL A 287 -20.30 20.53 7.21
N CYS A 288 -20.12 19.64 8.20
CA CYS A 288 -20.98 19.59 9.38
C CYS A 288 -20.55 20.69 10.37
N ASN A 289 -21.34 20.90 11.42
CA ASN A 289 -21.03 21.87 12.48
C ASN A 289 -19.63 21.70 13.10
N LYS A 290 -19.14 20.47 13.27
CA LYS A 290 -17.79 20.18 13.81
C LYS A 290 -16.68 20.73 12.91
N HIS A 291 -16.86 20.65 11.60
CA HIS A 291 -15.85 21.04 10.60
C HIS A 291 -16.11 22.41 9.97
N GLY A 292 -17.30 22.97 10.22
CA GLY A 292 -17.71 24.29 9.79
C GLY A 292 -17.20 25.41 10.68
N THR A 293 -17.65 26.62 10.39
CA THR A 293 -17.36 27.82 11.17
C THR A 293 -18.51 28.08 12.16
N PRO A 294 -18.27 28.25 13.47
CA PRO A 294 -19.34 28.50 14.44
C PRO A 294 -20.20 29.74 14.14
N ALA A 295 -19.61 30.76 13.52
CA ALA A 295 -20.26 32.03 13.18
C ALA A 295 -20.84 32.08 11.75
N TYR A 296 -21.18 30.92 11.18
CA TYR A 296 -21.90 30.81 9.90
C TYR A 296 -23.36 31.28 10.05
N PRO A 297 -23.94 31.99 9.06
CA PRO A 297 -23.40 32.34 7.74
C PRO A 297 -22.61 33.65 7.70
N ARG A 298 -22.47 34.38 8.80
CA ARG A 298 -21.80 35.71 8.78
C ARG A 298 -20.33 35.61 8.40
N THR A 299 -19.63 34.62 8.93
CA THR A 299 -18.23 34.37 8.60
C THR A 299 -18.02 32.93 8.17
N ILE A 300 -17.18 32.75 7.15
CA ILE A 300 -16.77 31.45 6.64
C ILE A 300 -15.25 31.34 6.66
N LYS A 301 -14.75 30.16 7.00
CA LYS A 301 -13.32 29.82 6.98
C LYS A 301 -12.99 29.12 5.66
N CYS A 302 -11.92 29.56 4.98
CA CYS A 302 -11.41 28.84 3.81
C CYS A 302 -11.09 27.40 4.19
N ILE A 303 -11.70 26.45 3.49
CA ILE A 303 -11.62 25.03 3.83
C ILE A 303 -10.24 24.43 3.51
N ILE A 304 -9.44 25.09 2.67
CA ILE A 304 -8.11 24.65 2.24
C ILE A 304 -7.04 25.21 3.16
N CYS A 305 -6.84 26.54 3.20
CA CYS A 305 -5.77 27.13 4.00
C CYS A 305 -6.12 27.28 5.48
N LYS A 306 -7.40 27.17 5.86
CA LYS A 306 -7.90 27.37 7.23
C LYS A 306 -7.58 28.75 7.85
N ASN A 307 -6.90 29.65 7.15
CA ASN A 307 -6.43 30.92 7.72
C ASN A 307 -7.35 32.10 7.39
N LEU A 308 -7.86 32.16 6.16
CA LEU A 308 -8.70 33.29 5.75
C LEU A 308 -10.15 33.11 6.23
N ARG A 309 -10.67 34.13 6.91
CA ARG A 309 -12.10 34.27 7.22
C ARG A 309 -12.70 35.32 6.30
N VAL A 310 -13.78 34.98 5.60
CA VAL A 310 -14.49 35.89 4.70
C VAL A 310 -15.86 36.20 5.28
N ASN A 311 -16.25 37.47 5.27
CA ASN A 311 -17.58 37.90 5.68
C ASN A 311 -18.52 37.85 4.47
N LEU A 312 -19.60 37.07 4.56
CA LEU A 312 -20.58 36.91 3.47
C LEU A 312 -21.60 38.06 3.41
N THR A 313 -21.70 38.87 4.48
CA THR A 313 -22.74 39.89 4.65
C THR A 313 -22.28 41.33 4.38
N GLY A 314 -20.99 41.52 4.06
CA GLY A 314 -20.45 42.83 3.66
C GLY A 314 -20.23 42.92 2.15
N THR A 315 -20.17 44.14 1.61
CA THR A 315 -19.65 44.42 0.28
C THR A 315 -18.19 44.01 0.20
N ALA A 316 -17.93 42.72 -0.01
CA ALA A 316 -16.60 42.20 -0.20
C ALA A 316 -16.01 42.83 -1.46
N GLN A 317 -14.74 43.24 -1.41
CA GLN A 317 -14.04 43.58 -2.64
C GLN A 317 -14.03 42.35 -3.57
N PRO A 318 -14.15 42.52 -4.90
CA PRO A 318 -14.30 41.41 -5.86
C PRO A 318 -13.24 40.31 -5.71
N PHE A 319 -12.02 40.68 -5.28
CA PHE A 319 -10.90 39.76 -5.11
C PHE A 319 -10.96 38.90 -3.84
N LEU A 320 -11.85 39.21 -2.91
CA LEU A 320 -12.05 38.47 -1.64
C LEU A 320 -13.32 37.62 -1.66
N GLU A 321 -14.02 37.55 -2.80
CA GLU A 321 -15.21 36.72 -2.90
C GLU A 321 -14.86 35.24 -2.68
N PRO A 322 -15.58 34.57 -1.77
CA PRO A 322 -15.32 33.18 -1.44
C PRO A 322 -15.85 32.29 -2.56
N VAL A 323 -15.04 31.33 -3.00
CA VAL A 323 -15.38 30.43 -4.10
C VAL A 323 -16.05 29.18 -3.53
N PRO A 324 -17.29 28.86 -3.92
CA PRO A 324 -17.95 27.64 -3.48
C PRO A 324 -17.22 26.42 -4.03
N MET A 325 -16.98 25.44 -3.15
CA MET A 325 -16.37 24.17 -3.51
C MET A 325 -17.44 23.16 -3.94
N HIS A 326 -17.06 22.19 -4.76
CA HIS A 326 -17.98 21.20 -5.33
C HIS A 326 -17.49 19.78 -5.06
N ILE A 327 -18.40 18.81 -5.17
CA ILE A 327 -18.09 17.39 -5.13
C ILE A 327 -18.56 16.70 -6.42
N CYS A 328 -17.80 15.72 -6.88
CA CYS A 328 -18.22 14.90 -8.03
C CYS A 328 -19.38 13.98 -7.64
N PHE A 329 -20.11 13.51 -8.65
CA PHE A 329 -21.22 12.58 -8.49
C PHE A 329 -20.84 11.34 -7.67
N GLN A 330 -19.72 10.68 -7.98
CA GLN A 330 -19.25 9.49 -7.27
C GLN A 330 -19.02 9.74 -5.77
N CYS A 331 -18.45 10.89 -5.40
CA CYS A 331 -18.27 11.26 -4.00
C CYS A 331 -19.57 11.71 -3.30
N ALA A 332 -20.61 12.04 -4.07
CA ALA A 332 -21.90 12.48 -3.57
C ALA A 332 -22.94 11.36 -3.42
N ILE A 333 -22.89 10.31 -4.25
CA ILE A 333 -23.89 9.21 -4.32
C ILE A 333 -24.09 8.46 -3.01
N ALA A 334 -23.18 8.57 -2.05
CA ALA A 334 -23.19 7.81 -0.80
C ALA A 334 -24.39 8.10 0.16
N GLY A 335 -25.48 8.79 -0.25
CA GLY A 335 -26.61 9.08 0.65
C GLY A 335 -27.92 9.63 0.05
N GLY A 336 -28.18 9.52 -1.27
CA GLY A 336 -29.44 10.04 -1.84
C GLY A 336 -29.55 11.57 -1.72
N ALA A 337 -30.63 12.07 -1.10
CA ALA A 337 -30.87 13.49 -0.86
C ALA A 337 -29.97 14.10 0.24
N ALA A 338 -29.38 13.27 1.09
CA ALA A 338 -28.45 13.70 2.13
C ALA A 338 -27.01 13.33 1.75
N THR A 339 -26.05 14.20 2.08
CA THR A 339 -24.63 13.97 1.77
C THR A 339 -23.83 13.88 3.07
N ARG A 340 -22.77 13.08 3.09
CA ARG A 340 -21.83 13.09 4.23
C ARG A 340 -21.01 14.38 4.22
N CYS A 341 -20.49 14.74 5.38
CA CYS A 341 -19.48 15.78 5.51
C CYS A 341 -18.31 15.58 4.53
N CYS A 342 -17.90 16.66 3.86
CA CYS A 342 -16.82 16.66 2.88
C CYS A 342 -15.42 16.77 3.52
N GLU A 343 -15.36 16.88 4.85
CA GLU A 343 -14.12 16.89 5.61
C GLU A 343 -13.74 15.51 6.14
N PHE A 344 -12.46 15.36 6.45
CA PHE A 344 -11.86 14.11 6.94
C PHE A 344 -11.68 14.17 8.46
N ASN A 345 -11.95 13.05 9.14
CA ASN A 345 -11.60 12.90 10.56
C ASN A 345 -10.13 12.44 10.63
N ILE A 346 -9.20 13.40 10.60
CA ILE A 346 -7.74 13.14 10.63
C ILE A 346 -7.09 13.49 11.97
N ASP A 347 -7.92 13.77 12.99
CA ASP A 347 -7.50 14.07 14.37
C ASP A 347 -7.33 12.80 15.19
#